data_AF-A0A8D5TAX6-F1
#
_entry.id   AF-A0A8D5TAX6-F1
#
_cell.length_a   1.000
_cell.length_b   1.000
_cell.length_c   1.000
_cell.angle_alpha   90.00
_cell.angle_beta   90.00
_cell.angle_gamma   90.00
#
_symmetry.space_group_name_H-M   'P 1'
#
loop_
_entity.id
_entity.type
_entity.pdbx_description
1 polymer ?
#
loop_
_entity_poly.entity_id
_entity_poly.type
_entity_poly.pdbx_seq_one_letter_code
_entity_poly.pdbx_strand_id
1 'polypeptide(L)'
;MIQPQTYLNVADNSGARKLMCIRVLGRNQNQVGSIGDVIIAVVKEALPNMQLKKSEIVRAVIVRTCKGLRRDNGMSIRFDDNAAVIVNKDGNPRGTRVFGPVARELRDRQFTKIISLAPEVV
;
A
#
# COMPACT_ATOMS: atom_id res chain seq x y z
N MET A 1 -7.07 -8.40 -4.29
CA MET A 1 -6.19 -8.44 -5.47
C MET A 1 -6.22 -7.04 -6.05
N ILE A 2 -5.06 -6.50 -6.36
CA ILE A 2 -4.92 -5.14 -6.88
C ILE A 2 -4.46 -5.23 -8.31
N GLN A 3 -5.12 -4.56 -9.23
CA GLN A 3 -4.77 -4.55 -10.65
C GLN A 3 -4.80 -3.12 -11.19
N PRO A 4 -4.33 -2.86 -12.42
CA PRO A 4 -4.51 -1.55 -13.04
C PRO A 4 -5.96 -1.06 -12.91
N GLN A 5 -6.13 0.24 -12.68
CA GLN A 5 -7.40 0.94 -12.41
C GLN A 5 -8.08 0.59 -11.07
N THR A 6 -7.49 -0.26 -10.23
CA THR A 6 -8.00 -0.49 -8.86
C THR A 6 -7.77 0.74 -8.00
N TYR A 7 -8.79 1.14 -7.23
CA TYR A 7 -8.68 2.20 -6.24
C TYR A 7 -8.27 1.65 -4.88
N LEU A 8 -7.40 2.37 -4.18
CA LEU A 8 -6.92 2.04 -2.84
C LEU A 8 -6.99 3.26 -1.94
N ASN A 9 -7.27 3.01 -0.66
CA ASN A 9 -7.12 4.01 0.39
C ASN A 9 -5.64 4.22 0.70
N VAL A 10 -5.28 5.44 1.09
CA VAL A 10 -3.94 5.74 1.60
C VAL A 10 -3.94 5.55 3.11
N ALA A 11 -3.04 4.71 3.61
CA ALA A 11 -2.91 4.36 5.02
C ALA A 11 -1.73 5.08 5.69
N ASP A 12 -1.47 6.33 5.32
CA ASP A 12 -0.42 7.15 5.94
C ASP A 12 -0.83 8.64 6.00
N ASN A 13 -0.01 9.44 6.66
CA ASN A 13 -0.19 10.89 6.77
C ASN A 13 0.52 11.70 5.66
N SER A 14 0.83 11.10 4.51
CA SER A 14 1.52 11.80 3.41
C SER A 14 0.69 12.91 2.74
N GLY A 15 -0.62 12.95 3.02
CA GLY A 15 -1.56 13.94 2.49
C GLY A 15 -2.43 13.44 1.34
N ALA A 16 -2.10 12.30 0.74
CA ALA A 16 -3.00 11.61 -0.19
C ALA A 16 -4.09 10.83 0.57
N ARG A 17 -5.28 10.70 -0.01
CA ARG A 17 -6.42 9.94 0.56
C ARG A 17 -6.79 8.74 -0.28
N LYS A 18 -6.80 8.90 -1.61
CA LYS A 18 -7.12 7.83 -2.56
C LYS A 18 -6.09 7.75 -3.66
N LEU A 19 -5.74 6.52 -4.02
CA LEU A 19 -4.85 6.18 -5.12
C LEU A 19 -5.61 5.35 -6.15
N MET A 20 -5.20 5.45 -7.41
CA MET A 20 -5.57 4.49 -8.45
C MET A 20 -4.31 3.82 -8.97
N CYS A 21 -4.26 2.50 -8.90
CA CYS A 21 -3.15 1.70 -9.41
C CYS A 21 -3.03 1.86 -10.93
N ILE A 22 -1.83 2.16 -11.41
CA ILE A 22 -1.48 2.18 -12.84
C ILE A 22 -0.81 0.86 -13.20
N ARG A 23 0.14 0.41 -12.38
CA ARG A 23 0.96 -0.78 -12.66
C ARG A 23 1.48 -1.41 -11.37
N VAL A 24 1.51 -2.74 -11.32
CA VAL A 24 2.21 -3.50 -10.28
C VAL A 24 3.65 -3.74 -10.71
N LEU A 25 4.63 -3.40 -9.86
CA LEU A 25 6.06 -3.55 -10.15
C LEU A 25 6.55 -4.97 -9.82
N GLY A 26 7.61 -5.40 -10.52
CA GLY A 26 8.23 -6.72 -10.30
C GLY A 26 7.39 -7.91 -10.76
N ARG A 27 6.31 -7.64 -11.50
CA ARG A 27 5.38 -8.66 -12.02
C ARG A 27 5.12 -8.46 -13.52
N ASN A 28 4.72 -9.54 -14.20
CA ASN A 28 4.36 -9.49 -15.62
C ASN A 28 3.12 -8.59 -15.85
N GLN A 29 2.93 -8.05 -17.06
CA GLN A 29 1.92 -7.00 -17.34
C GLN A 29 0.48 -7.35 -16.94
N ASN A 30 0.11 -8.63 -16.86
CA ASN A 30 -1.24 -9.09 -16.51
C ASN A 30 -1.38 -9.60 -15.07
N GLN A 31 -0.35 -9.42 -14.23
CA GLN A 31 -0.36 -9.97 -12.88
C GLN A 31 -0.93 -8.98 -11.86
N VAL A 32 -1.76 -9.53 -10.97
CA VAL A 32 -2.33 -8.83 -9.84
C VAL A 32 -1.30 -8.66 -8.72
N GLY A 33 -1.39 -7.53 -8.02
CA GLY A 33 -0.67 -7.23 -6.79
C GLY A 33 -1.40 -7.77 -5.56
N SER A 34 -0.59 -8.15 -4.58
CA SER A 34 -0.98 -8.57 -3.24
C SER A 34 -0.22 -7.76 -2.19
N ILE A 35 -0.44 -8.08 -0.91
CA ILE A 35 0.24 -7.43 0.21
C ILE A 35 1.76 -7.51 0.04
N GLY A 36 2.43 -6.37 0.23
CA GLY A 36 3.87 -6.20 0.08
C GLY A 36 4.36 -5.99 -1.36
N ASP A 37 3.50 -6.05 -2.37
CA ASP A 37 3.90 -5.64 -3.72
C ASP A 37 3.92 -4.10 -3.82
N VAL A 38 4.87 -3.59 -4.60
CA VAL A 38 4.99 -2.15 -4.91
C VAL A 38 4.20 -1.85 -6.17
N ILE A 39 3.41 -0.78 -6.13
CA ILE A 39 2.63 -0.28 -7.26
C ILE A 39 3.07 1.13 -7.66
N ILE A 40 2.94 1.43 -8.95
CA ILE A 40 2.85 2.80 -9.46
C ILE A 40 1.39 3.19 -9.43
N ALA A 41 1.07 4.32 -8.81
CA ALA A 41 -0.28 4.80 -8.67
C ALA A 41 -0.37 6.31 -8.94
N VAL A 42 -1.56 6.78 -9.31
CA VAL A 42 -1.87 8.20 -9.39
C VAL A 42 -2.71 8.60 -8.18
N VAL A 43 -2.40 9.75 -7.60
CA VAL A 43 -3.18 10.35 -6.52
C VAL A 43 -4.50 10.87 -7.08
N LYS A 44 -5.62 10.33 -6.59
CA LYS A 44 -6.97 10.72 -7.03
C LYS A 44 -7.62 11.74 -6.10
N GLU A 45 -7.31 11.66 -4.81
CA GLU A 45 -7.76 12.59 -3.79
C GLU A 45 -6.58 12.91 -2.86
N ALA A 46 -6.37 14.20 -2.59
CA ALA A 46 -5.33 14.71 -1.70
C ALA A 46 -5.89 15.85 -0.85
N LEU A 47 -5.34 16.01 0.35
CA LEU A 47 -5.62 17.14 1.22
C LEU A 47 -5.05 18.43 0.62
N PRO A 48 -5.72 19.58 0.81
CA PRO A 48 -5.16 20.86 0.42
C PRO A 48 -3.89 21.18 1.23
N ASN A 49 -3.00 21.99 0.66
CA ASN A 49 -1.77 22.47 1.31
C ASN A 49 -0.77 21.39 1.76
N MET A 50 -0.92 20.15 1.29
CA MET A 50 0.06 19.08 1.49
C MET A 50 1.05 18.99 0.34
N GLN A 51 2.19 18.33 0.58
CA GLN A 51 3.22 18.15 -0.46
C GLN A 51 2.71 17.35 -1.66
N LEU A 52 1.93 16.31 -1.42
CA LEU A 52 1.33 15.48 -2.48
C LEU A 52 0.11 16.16 -3.07
N LYS A 53 0.07 16.28 -4.39
CA LYS A 53 -1.04 16.90 -5.13
C LYS A 53 -1.87 15.85 -5.87
N LYS A 54 -3.13 16.21 -6.16
CA LYS A 54 -3.98 15.43 -7.06
C LYS A 54 -3.28 15.26 -8.43
N SER A 55 -3.44 14.08 -9.03
CA SER A 55 -2.82 13.66 -10.29
C SER A 55 -1.30 13.42 -10.26
N GLU A 56 -0.65 13.55 -9.10
CA GLU A 56 0.76 13.17 -8.95
C GLU A 56 0.92 11.64 -9.06
N ILE A 57 1.98 11.20 -9.73
CA ILE A 57 2.34 9.79 -9.85
C ILE A 57 3.29 9.42 -8.71
N VAL A 58 2.93 8.40 -7.94
CA VAL A 58 3.64 7.96 -6.75
C VAL A 58 3.91 6.46 -6.77
N ARG A 59 4.88 6.03 -5.94
CA ARG A 59 5.08 4.62 -5.59
C ARG A 59 4.37 4.34 -4.27
N ALA A 60 3.72 3.19 -4.17
CA ALA A 60 3.07 2.78 -2.93
C ALA A 60 3.24 1.28 -2.71
N VAL A 61 3.28 0.86 -1.44
CA VAL A 61 3.30 -0.55 -1.02
C VAL A 61 1.91 -0.94 -0.56
N ILE A 62 1.38 -2.03 -1.09
CA ILE A 62 0.08 -2.56 -0.66
C ILE A 62 0.22 -3.14 0.75
N VAL A 63 -0.56 -2.65 1.72
CA VAL A 63 -0.49 -3.08 3.12
C VAL A 63 -1.71 -3.88 3.57
N ARG A 64 -2.88 -3.64 2.96
CA ARG A 64 -4.13 -4.36 3.21
C ARG A 64 -4.84 -4.70 1.91
N THR A 65 -5.50 -5.86 1.87
CA THR A 65 -6.37 -6.22 0.75
C THR A 65 -7.63 -6.96 1.19
N CYS A 66 -8.74 -6.68 0.51
CA CYS A 66 -10.02 -7.38 0.73
C CYS A 66 -10.01 -8.83 0.23
N LYS A 67 -9.11 -9.20 -0.69
CA LYS A 67 -8.99 -10.61 -1.14
C LYS A 67 -8.38 -11.48 -0.04
N GLY A 68 -7.52 -10.88 0.79
CA GLY A 68 -6.75 -11.58 1.79
C GLY A 68 -5.56 -12.35 1.21
N LEU A 69 -4.86 -13.04 2.10
CA LEU A 69 -3.70 -13.87 1.83
C LEU A 69 -3.79 -15.15 2.68
N ARG A 70 -3.44 -16.29 2.09
CA ARG A 70 -3.31 -17.57 2.79
C ARG A 70 -1.85 -17.75 3.21
N ARG A 71 -1.65 -18.07 4.49
CA ARG A 71 -0.34 -18.32 5.10
C ARG A 71 0.01 -19.79 4.99
N ASP A 72 1.30 -20.09 5.09
CA ASP A 72 1.83 -21.46 4.99
C ASP A 72 1.33 -22.37 6.11
N ASN A 73 1.01 -21.80 7.27
CA ASN A 73 0.38 -22.52 8.38
C ASN A 73 -1.13 -22.78 8.18
N GLY A 74 -1.67 -22.51 6.99
CA GLY A 74 -3.07 -22.74 6.63
C GLY A 74 -4.03 -21.63 7.04
N MET A 75 -3.63 -20.70 7.92
CA MET A 75 -4.46 -19.55 8.30
C MET A 75 -4.61 -18.59 7.12
N SER A 76 -5.74 -17.87 7.06
CA SER A 76 -5.95 -16.80 6.07
C SER A 76 -6.23 -15.48 6.77
N ILE A 77 -5.62 -14.41 6.27
CA ILE A 77 -5.86 -13.05 6.73
C ILE A 77 -6.64 -12.28 5.67
N ARG A 78 -7.65 -11.50 6.09
CA ARG A 78 -8.43 -10.62 5.22
C ARG A 78 -8.69 -9.31 5.94
N PHE A 79 -8.65 -8.21 5.19
CA PHE A 79 -8.98 -6.89 5.68
C PHE A 79 -10.27 -6.39 5.05
N ASP A 80 -10.88 -5.38 5.66
CA ASP A 80 -12.13 -4.80 5.17
C ASP A 80 -11.91 -3.90 3.95
N ASP A 81 -10.73 -3.28 3.83
CA ASP A 81 -10.38 -2.37 2.75
C ASP A 81 -9.08 -2.76 1.99
N ASN A 82 -8.93 -2.17 0.80
CA ASN A 82 -7.67 -2.18 0.06
C ASN A 82 -6.91 -0.89 0.38
N ALA A 83 -5.72 -1.01 0.95
CA ALA A 83 -4.94 0.14 1.37
C ALA A 83 -3.46 0.02 1.03
N ALA A 84 -2.83 1.17 0.83
CA ALA A 84 -1.41 1.28 0.53
C ALA A 84 -0.74 2.44 1.27
N VAL A 85 0.56 2.31 1.51
CA VAL A 85 1.42 3.34 2.09
C VAL A 85 2.31 3.91 0.99
N ILE A 86 2.44 5.23 0.91
CA ILE A 86 3.24 5.88 -0.12
C ILE A 86 4.71 5.82 0.26
N VAL A 87 5.55 5.41 -0.69
CA VAL A 87 6.99 5.21 -0.48
C VAL A 87 7.83 5.99 -1.47
N ASN A 88 9.09 6.21 -1.12
CA ASN A 88 10.10 6.78 -2.01
C ASN A 88 10.70 5.70 -2.95
N LYS A 89 11.75 6.05 -3.69
CA LYS A 89 12.42 5.09 -4.61
C LYS A 89 13.13 3.95 -3.87
N ASP A 90 13.56 4.21 -2.64
CA ASP A 90 14.27 3.24 -1.78
C ASP A 90 13.30 2.36 -0.96
N GLY A 91 11.99 2.54 -1.12
CA GLY A 91 10.97 1.77 -0.38
C GLY A 91 10.68 2.30 1.04
N ASN A 92 11.25 3.44 1.43
CA ASN A 92 10.96 4.08 2.71
C ASN A 92 9.62 4.85 2.63
N PRO A 93 8.80 4.85 3.71
CA PRO A 93 7.55 5.60 3.73
C PRO A 93 7.81 7.11 3.59
N ARG A 94 6.96 7.80 2.81
CA ARG A 94 6.98 9.27 2.73
C ARG A 94 6.27 9.91 3.92
N GLY A 95 5.25 9.24 4.45
CA GLY A 95 4.60 9.62 5.69
C GLY A 95 5.45 9.28 6.91
N THR A 96 5.13 9.91 8.04
CA THR A 96 5.75 9.66 9.36
C THR A 96 4.89 8.80 10.27
N ARG A 97 3.66 8.44 9.85
CA ARG A 97 2.74 7.58 10.59
C ARG A 97 1.95 6.69 9.62
N VAL A 98 1.65 5.46 10.03
CA VAL A 98 0.81 4.52 9.30
C VAL A 98 -0.51 4.33 10.04
N PHE A 99 -1.61 4.22 9.29
CA PHE A 99 -2.95 4.11 9.84
C PHE A 99 -3.53 2.70 9.72
N GLY A 100 -4.13 2.24 10.81
CA GLY A 100 -4.77 0.93 10.89
C GLY A 100 -3.78 -0.24 10.91
N PRO A 101 -4.30 -1.48 11.01
CA PRO A 101 -3.45 -2.66 11.05
C PRO A 101 -2.74 -2.89 9.71
N VAL A 102 -1.57 -3.53 9.77
CA VAL A 102 -0.81 -3.98 8.60
C VAL A 102 -0.50 -5.47 8.71
N ALA A 103 -0.35 -6.13 7.57
CA ALA A 103 -0.03 -7.56 7.56
C ALA A 103 1.45 -7.82 7.86
N ARG A 104 1.75 -8.87 8.62
CA ARG A 104 3.11 -9.28 8.99
C ARG A 104 4.01 -9.62 7.79
N GLU A 105 3.43 -9.99 6.65
CA GLU A 105 4.11 -10.34 5.40
C GLU A 105 4.95 -9.18 4.83
N LEU A 106 4.73 -7.94 5.31
CA LEU A 106 5.60 -6.80 5.02
C LEU A 106 7.03 -6.99 5.56
N ARG A 107 7.24 -7.82 6.58
CA ARG A 107 8.55 -8.08 7.18
C ARG A 107 9.44 -8.85 6.22
N ASP A 108 8.87 -9.87 5.57
CA ASP A 108 9.57 -10.74 4.62
C ASP A 108 10.03 -9.94 3.38
N ARG A 109 9.38 -8.81 3.12
CA ARG A 109 9.70 -7.89 2.02
C ARG A 109 10.50 -6.65 2.45
N GLN A 110 11.13 -6.70 3.63
CA GLN A 110 12.04 -5.67 4.13
C GLN A 110 11.39 -4.28 4.35
N PHE A 111 10.07 -4.21 4.53
CA PHE A 111 9.36 -2.96 4.85
C PHE A 111 9.30 -2.70 6.36
N THR A 112 10.41 -2.90 7.06
CA THR A 112 10.50 -2.80 8.53
C THR A 112 10.05 -1.43 9.05
N LYS A 113 10.38 -0.33 8.34
CA LYS A 113 9.95 1.02 8.75
C LYS A 113 8.44 1.20 8.71
N ILE A 114 7.74 0.59 7.75
CA ILE A 114 6.27 0.66 7.68
C ILE A 114 5.66 -0.07 8.88
N ILE A 115 6.21 -1.25 9.20
CA ILE A 115 5.79 -2.04 10.37
C ILE A 115 6.01 -1.27 11.67
N SER A 116 7.18 -0.64 11.84
CA SER A 116 7.50 0.15 13.04
C SER A 116 6.60 1.37 13.25
N LEU A 117 6.00 1.90 12.19
CA LEU A 117 5.10 3.05 12.25
C LEU A 117 3.62 2.66 12.37
N ALA A 118 3.29 1.38 12.24
CA ALA A 118 1.92 0.89 12.29
C ALA A 118 1.47 0.64 13.74
N PRO A 119 0.20 0.94 14.07
CA PRO A 119 -0.34 0.70 15.40
C PRO A 119 -0.47 -0.79 15.74
N GLU A 120 -0.70 -1.65 14.74
CA GLU A 120 -0.90 -3.08 14.93
C GLU A 120 -0.39 -3.87 13.72
N VAL A 121 0.12 -5.07 13.98
CA VAL A 121 0.64 -6.01 12.97
C VAL A 121 -0.08 -7.35 13.13
N VAL A 122 -0.69 -7.84 12.05
CA VAL A 122 -1.57 -9.03 12.04
C VAL A 122 -1.01 -10.14 11.17
#